data_AF-A0A3C0BA25-F1
#
_entry.id   AF-A0A3C0BA25-F1
#
_cell.length_a   1.000
_cell.length_b   1.000
_cell.length_c   1.000
_cell.angle_alpha   90.00
_cell.angle_beta   90.00
_cell.angle_gamma   90.00
#
_symmetry.space_group_name_H-M   'P 1'
#
loop_
_entity.id
_entity.type
_entity.pdbx_description
1 polymer ?
#
loop_
_entity_poly.entity_id
_entity_poly.type
_entity_poly.pdbx_seq_one_letter_code
_entity_poly.pdbx_strand_id
1 'polypeptide(L)'
;MSTSNAHAQWKGTIKEGKGTMKFTGFEGTYTFASRFENSGGTNPEELIGAAHAGCYSMYLSLLLTEEGLNPESIDTKASVTIDKDDSGPHITEIKLECKVKCQGLEDAKLQ
;
A
#
# COMPACT_ATOMS: atom_id res chain seq x y z
N MET A 1 -15.70 16.02 8.97
CA MET A 1 -14.32 15.61 8.62
C MET A 1 -13.90 14.52 9.59
N SER A 2 -13.44 13.39 9.09
CA SER A 2 -12.79 12.35 9.90
C SER A 2 -11.27 12.54 9.83
N THR A 3 -10.58 12.33 10.95
CA THR A 3 -9.11 12.39 11.02
C THR A 3 -8.60 11.05 11.53
N SER A 4 -7.78 10.37 10.72
CA SER A 4 -7.07 9.16 11.10
C SER A 4 -5.62 9.49 11.43
N ASN A 5 -5.07 8.87 12.48
CA ASN A 5 -3.72 9.15 12.94
C ASN A 5 -2.84 7.91 12.83
N ALA A 6 -1.58 8.12 12.44
CA ALA A 6 -0.50 7.14 12.50
C ALA A 6 0.73 7.80 13.14
N HIS A 7 1.62 7.01 13.72
CA HIS A 7 2.81 7.50 14.39
C HIS A 7 4.04 6.70 13.97
N ALA A 8 5.18 7.38 13.87
CA ALA A 8 6.48 6.74 13.70
C ALA A 8 7.48 7.35 14.67
N GLN A 9 8.34 6.52 15.25
CA GLN A 9 9.49 6.95 16.04
C GLN A 9 10.76 6.33 15.47
N TRP A 10 11.83 7.12 15.39
CA TRP A 10 13.17 6.68 15.04
C TRP A 10 14.14 6.98 16.18
N LYS A 11 15.10 6.08 16.43
CA LYS A 11 16.17 6.25 17.43
C LYS A 11 17.52 5.89 16.83
N GLY A 12 18.51 6.77 17.01
CA GLY A 12 19.88 6.55 16.56
C GLY A 12 20.20 7.15 15.18
N THR A 13 21.40 6.84 14.69
CA THR A 13 21.87 7.30 13.37
C THR A 13 21.16 6.58 12.23
N ILE A 14 21.37 6.99 10.97
CA ILE A 14 20.69 6.33 9.84
C ILE A 14 21.11 4.86 9.66
N LYS A 15 22.39 4.52 9.90
CA LYS A 15 22.90 3.16 9.67
C LYS A 15 22.62 2.19 10.81
N GLU A 16 22.68 2.67 12.05
CA GLU A 16 22.54 1.83 13.25
C GLU A 16 21.19 2.00 13.93
N GLY A 17 20.43 3.00 13.50
CA GLY A 17 19.15 3.35 14.08
C GLY A 17 18.06 2.34 13.76
N LYS A 18 17.01 2.43 14.57
CA LYS A 18 15.82 1.59 14.47
C LYS A 18 14.61 2.47 14.65
N GLY A 19 13.57 2.15 13.89
CA GLY A 19 12.30 2.81 14.01
C GLY A 19 11.14 1.84 14.20
N THR A 20 10.02 2.42 14.60
CA THR A 20 8.76 1.72 14.76
C THR A 20 7.65 2.60 14.18
N MET A 21 6.82 2.04 13.31
CA MET A 21 5.60 2.64 12.79
C MET A 21 4.39 1.98 13.44
N LYS A 22 3.40 2.78 13.83
CA LYS A 22 2.17 2.32 14.49
C LYS A 22 0.95 3.03 13.95
N PHE A 23 -0.13 2.29 13.75
CA PHE A 23 -1.48 2.78 13.55
C PHE A 23 -2.46 1.73 14.08
N THR A 24 -3.76 1.94 13.97
CA THR A 24 -4.79 1.06 14.56
C THR A 24 -4.51 -0.42 14.26
N GLY A 25 -4.13 -1.18 15.31
CA GLY A 25 -3.88 -2.62 15.23
C GLY A 25 -2.55 -3.04 14.58
N PHE A 26 -1.74 -2.11 14.08
CA PHE A 26 -0.45 -2.38 13.46
C PHE A 26 0.70 -1.77 14.26
N GLU A 27 1.76 -2.56 14.46
CA GLU A 27 3.05 -2.10 14.95
C GLU A 27 4.16 -2.83 14.19
N GLY A 28 4.96 -2.08 13.43
CA GLY A 28 6.02 -2.61 12.58
C GLY A 28 7.35 -1.92 12.85
N THR A 29 8.41 -2.72 13.04
CA THR A 29 9.77 -2.20 13.12
C THR A 29 10.37 -2.04 11.74
N TYR A 30 11.15 -0.96 11.56
CA TYR A 30 11.87 -0.71 10.31
C TYR A 30 13.27 -0.19 10.61
N THR A 31 14.20 -0.49 9.72
CA THR A 31 15.59 -0.03 9.74
C THR A 31 15.98 0.48 8.36
N PHE A 32 17.19 1.02 8.21
CA PHE A 32 17.71 1.31 6.88
C PHE A 32 17.80 0.03 6.02
N ALA A 33 18.26 -1.07 6.63
CA ALA A 33 18.37 -2.36 5.95
C ALA A 33 17.01 -2.96 5.55
N SER A 34 15.97 -2.84 6.39
CA SER A 34 14.64 -3.36 6.03
C SER A 34 13.98 -2.55 4.91
N ARG A 35 14.39 -1.28 4.76
CA ARG A 35 13.89 -0.40 3.71
C ARG A 35 14.63 -0.53 2.38
N PHE A 36 15.96 -0.72 2.41
CA PHE A 36 16.79 -0.62 1.20
C PHE A 36 17.61 -1.88 0.88
N GLU A 37 17.75 -2.81 1.81
CA GLU A 37 18.63 -4.00 1.68
C GLU A 37 17.84 -5.32 1.72
N ASN A 38 16.51 -5.25 1.62
CA ASN A 38 15.60 -6.41 1.67
C ASN A 38 15.81 -7.31 2.91
N SER A 39 16.20 -6.71 4.04
CA SER A 39 16.28 -7.44 5.32
C SER A 39 14.90 -7.55 5.98
N GLY A 40 14.72 -8.52 6.88
CA GLY A 40 13.46 -8.67 7.63
C GLY A 40 13.03 -7.41 8.40
N GLY A 41 11.72 -7.23 8.55
CA GLY A 41 11.08 -6.01 9.06
C GLY A 41 10.07 -5.48 8.04
N THR A 42 9.40 -4.39 8.37
CA THR A 42 8.55 -3.67 7.40
C THR A 42 9.30 -2.47 6.82
N ASN A 43 8.67 -1.76 5.90
CA ASN A 43 9.12 -0.51 5.33
C ASN A 43 7.93 0.41 5.02
N PRO A 44 8.12 1.73 4.90
CA PRO A 44 7.04 2.67 4.59
C PRO A 44 6.30 2.35 3.28
N GLU A 45 7.01 1.79 2.29
CA GLU A 45 6.49 1.50 0.96
C GLU A 45 5.41 0.40 1.00
N GLU A 46 5.56 -0.63 1.83
CA GLU A 46 4.52 -1.65 2.08
C GLU A 46 3.23 -1.04 2.62
N LEU A 47 3.34 -0.10 3.57
CA LEU A 47 2.17 0.55 4.18
C LEU A 47 1.43 1.44 3.18
N ILE A 48 2.17 2.15 2.32
CA ILE A 48 1.60 2.95 1.23
C ILE A 48 0.90 2.03 0.22
N GLY A 49 1.54 0.92 -0.15
CA GLY A 49 0.96 -0.09 -1.05
C GLY A 49 -0.33 -0.66 -0.49
N ALA A 50 -0.35 -1.04 0.79
CA ALA A 50 -1.54 -1.55 1.46
C ALA A 50 -2.68 -0.52 1.50
N ALA A 51 -2.37 0.74 1.83
CA ALA A 51 -3.35 1.82 1.85
C ALA A 51 -3.93 2.08 0.43
N HIS A 52 -3.08 2.11 -0.59
CA HIS A 52 -3.50 2.35 -1.97
C HIS A 52 -4.34 1.19 -2.51
N ALA A 53 -3.89 -0.06 -2.33
CA ALA A 53 -4.65 -1.23 -2.74
C ALA A 53 -6.04 -1.28 -2.08
N GLY A 54 -6.11 -1.00 -0.78
CA GLY A 54 -7.39 -0.95 -0.04
C GLY A 54 -8.33 0.14 -0.57
N CYS A 55 -7.81 1.35 -0.81
CA CYS A 55 -8.57 2.45 -1.37
C CYS A 55 -9.11 2.12 -2.78
N TYR A 56 -8.23 1.61 -3.66
CA TYR A 56 -8.59 1.20 -5.01
C TYR A 56 -9.68 0.13 -5.02
N SER A 57 -9.50 -0.95 -4.25
CA SER A 57 -10.48 -2.04 -4.17
C SER A 57 -11.84 -1.54 -3.68
N MET A 58 -11.86 -0.66 -2.67
CA MET A 58 -13.11 -0.11 -2.15
C MET A 58 -13.82 0.76 -3.18
N TYR A 59 -13.09 1.62 -3.89
CA TYR A 59 -13.67 2.48 -4.90
C TYR A 59 -14.14 1.68 -6.12
N LEU A 60 -13.41 0.65 -6.55
CA LEU A 60 -13.85 -0.25 -7.61
C LEU A 60 -15.16 -0.97 -7.25
N SER A 61 -15.34 -1.37 -5.99
CA SER A 61 -16.60 -1.96 -5.51
C SER A 61 -17.78 -0.99 -5.68
N LEU A 62 -17.57 0.30 -5.37
CA LEU A 62 -18.59 1.34 -5.58
C LEU A 62 -18.98 1.42 -7.05
N LEU A 63 -18.00 1.55 -7.96
CA LEU A 63 -18.27 1.69 -9.40
C LEU A 63 -19.01 0.48 -9.98
N LEU A 64 -18.62 -0.75 -9.58
CA LEU A 64 -19.33 -1.97 -10.01
C LEU A 64 -20.78 -1.99 -9.50
N THR A 65 -21.01 -1.52 -8.27
CA THR A 65 -22.35 -1.47 -7.67
C THR A 65 -23.24 -0.43 -8.36
N GLU A 66 -22.68 0.71 -8.78
CA GLU A 66 -23.39 1.74 -9.55
C GLU A 66 -23.86 1.22 -10.93
N GLU A 67 -23.11 0.27 -11.51
CA GLU A 67 -23.47 -0.45 -12.74
C GLU A 67 -24.47 -1.61 -12.50
N GLY A 68 -24.98 -1.76 -11.27
CA GLY A 68 -25.93 -2.81 -10.90
C GLY A 68 -25.31 -4.20 -10.74
N LEU A 69 -23.98 -4.29 -10.66
CA LEU A 69 -23.25 -5.52 -10.39
C LEU A 69 -23.03 -5.71 -8.87
N ASN A 70 -22.75 -6.94 -8.45
CA ASN A 70 -22.47 -7.25 -7.05
C ASN A 70 -21.15 -8.04 -6.95
N PRO A 71 -20.01 -7.38 -6.67
CA PRO A 71 -18.71 -8.06 -6.62
C PRO A 71 -18.62 -9.01 -5.42
N GLU A 72 -18.27 -10.27 -5.68
CA GLU A 72 -18.00 -11.26 -4.63
C GLU A 72 -16.64 -11.02 -3.96
N SER A 73 -15.62 -10.66 -4.74
CA SER A 73 -14.29 -10.35 -4.23
C SER A 73 -13.50 -9.42 -5.15
N ILE A 74 -12.72 -8.51 -4.57
CA ILE A 74 -11.75 -7.66 -5.28
C ILE A 74 -10.41 -7.80 -4.58
N ASP A 75 -9.48 -8.50 -5.22
CA ASP A 75 -8.12 -8.73 -4.73
C ASP A 75 -7.17 -7.79 -5.49
N THR A 76 -6.58 -6.82 -4.79
CA THR A 76 -5.66 -5.86 -5.39
C THR A 76 -4.30 -5.96 -4.70
N LYS A 77 -3.26 -6.17 -5.49
CA LYS A 77 -1.87 -6.08 -5.06
C LYS A 77 -1.28 -4.77 -5.54
N ALA A 78 -0.60 -4.05 -4.65
CA ALA A 78 0.20 -2.88 -5.01
C ALA A 78 1.70 -3.21 -4.92
N SER A 79 2.41 -3.02 -6.02
CA SER A 79 3.87 -3.06 -6.08
C SER A 79 4.39 -1.62 -6.09
N VAL A 80 5.02 -1.21 -4.98
CA VAL A 80 5.58 0.12 -4.81
C VAL A 80 7.07 0.08 -5.15
N THR A 81 7.48 0.86 -6.14
CA THR A 81 8.86 0.97 -6.60
C THR A 81 9.48 2.23 -6.02
N ILE A 82 10.62 2.05 -5.35
CA ILE A 82 11.46 3.15 -4.85
C ILE A 82 12.74 3.20 -5.68
N ASP A 83 13.10 4.41 -6.09
CA ASP A 83 14.37 4.70 -6.73
C ASP A 83 15.13 5.77 -5.93
N LYS A 84 16.36 6.07 -6.34
CA LYS A 84 17.20 7.09 -5.72
C LYS A 84 17.96 7.87 -6.77
N ASP A 85 17.88 9.19 -6.66
CA ASP A 85 18.70 10.13 -7.41
C ASP A 85 19.52 11.04 -6.47
N ASP A 86 20.08 12.12 -7.02
CA ASP A 86 20.88 13.10 -6.28
C ASP A 86 20.09 13.83 -5.18
N SER A 87 18.75 13.85 -5.24
CA SER A 87 17.87 14.44 -4.23
C SER A 87 17.50 13.46 -3.10
N GLY A 88 17.69 12.16 -3.33
CA GLY A 88 17.44 11.11 -2.35
C GLY A 88 16.43 10.06 -2.84
N PRO A 89 15.96 9.20 -1.91
CA PRO A 89 15.03 8.12 -2.24
C PRO A 89 13.61 8.65 -2.48
N HIS A 90 12.97 8.22 -3.56
CA HIS A 90 11.62 8.64 -3.94
C HIS A 90 10.83 7.47 -4.57
N ILE A 91 9.51 7.48 -4.39
CA ILE A 91 8.62 6.50 -5.01
C ILE A 91 8.40 6.91 -6.47
N THR A 92 8.77 6.04 -7.40
CA THR A 92 8.65 6.31 -8.86
C THR A 92 7.38 5.70 -9.44
N GLU A 93 6.92 4.57 -8.90
CA GLU A 93 5.77 3.83 -9.42
C GLU A 93 5.01 3.12 -8.30
N ILE A 94 3.68 3.07 -8.43
CA ILE A 94 2.83 2.13 -7.70
C ILE A 94 2.02 1.37 -8.74
N LYS A 95 2.41 0.14 -9.05
CA LYS A 95 1.71 -0.72 -10.00
C LYS A 95 0.63 -1.52 -9.26
N LEU A 96 -0.62 -1.40 -9.71
CA LEU A 96 -1.75 -2.17 -9.18
C LEU A 96 -2.05 -3.36 -10.08
N GLU A 97 -2.16 -4.54 -9.48
CA GLU A 97 -2.64 -5.77 -10.13
C GLU A 97 -3.93 -6.19 -9.41
N CYS A 98 -5.06 -6.17 -10.13
CA CYS A 98 -6.37 -6.41 -9.55
C CYS A 98 -7.06 -7.63 -10.18
N LYS A 99 -7.69 -8.46 -9.36
CA LYS A 99 -8.56 -9.57 -9.77
C LYS A 99 -9.93 -9.40 -9.14
N VAL A 100 -10.96 -9.33 -9.98
CA VAL A 100 -12.35 -9.20 -9.55
C VAL A 100 -13.09 -10.49 -9.85
N LYS A 101 -13.84 -10.97 -8.85
CA LYS A 101 -14.86 -12.01 -9.04
C LYS A 101 -16.22 -11.34 -8.91
N CYS A 102 -16.98 -11.28 -9.99
CA CYS A 102 -18.30 -10.66 -10.01
C CYS A 102 -19.16 -11.33 -11.08
N GLN A 103 -20.34 -11.82 -10.70
CA GLN A 103 -21.28 -12.38 -11.66
C GLN A 103 -21.79 -11.29 -12.61
N GLY A 104 -21.85 -11.58 -13.91
CA GLY A 104 -22.32 -10.63 -14.92
C GLY A 104 -21.31 -9.53 -15.29
N LEU A 105 -20.10 -9.57 -14.73
CA LEU A 105 -19.00 -8.70 -15.15
C LEU A 105 -18.40 -9.23 -16.45
N GLU A 106 -18.38 -8.39 -17.47
CA GLU A 106 -17.70 -8.63 -18.74
C GLU A 106 -16.37 -7.90 -18.75
N ASP A 107 -15.32 -8.50 -19.32
CA ASP A 107 -13.96 -7.92 -19.35
C ASP A 107 -13.94 -6.50 -19.95
N ALA A 108 -14.78 -6.24 -20.96
CA ALA A 108 -14.88 -4.92 -21.60
C ALA A 108 -15.41 -3.81 -20.68
N LYS A 109 -16.12 -4.15 -19.60
CA LYS A 109 -16.57 -3.19 -18.59
C LYS A 109 -15.52 -2.89 -17.52
N LEU A 110 -14.43 -3.67 -17.49
CA LEU A 110 -13.37 -3.56 -16.49
C LEU A 110 -12.13 -2.79 -16.99
N GLN A 111 -11.96 -2.66 -18.32
CA GLN A 111 -10.84 -1.97 -18.99
C GLN A 111 -11.24 -0.55 -19.41
#